data_AF-A0A7X5SC28-F1
#
_entry.id   AF-A0A7X5SC28-F1
#
_cell.length_a   1.000
_cell.length_b   1.000
_cell.length_c   1.000
_cell.angle_alpha   90.00
_cell.angle_beta   90.00
_cell.angle_gamma   90.00
#
_symmetry.space_group_name_H-M   'P 1'
#
loop_
_entity.id
_entity.type
_entity.pdbx_description
1 polymer ?
#
loop_
_entity_poly.entity_id
_entity_poly.type
_entity_poly.pdbx_seq_one_letter_code
_entity_poly.pdbx_strand_id
1 'polypeptide(L)'
;MDRALSTPLFAQVLGLDAFAQLPAPVRALHSVQQRQTFAGRARIQRGTHALVPLLALLSRLPRSGEVEVEVEFLADAAGERWHRRFGGLP
;
A
#
# COMPACT_ATOMS: atom_id res chain seq x y z
N MET A 1 3.46 19.08 -13.56
CA MET A 1 2.98 19.54 -12.24
C MET A 1 1.80 18.66 -11.91
N ASP A 2 2.02 17.61 -11.13
CA ASP A 2 0.97 16.63 -10.82
C ASP A 2 -0.04 17.29 -9.89
N ARG A 3 -1.28 17.42 -10.37
CA ARG A 3 -2.34 18.09 -9.62
C ARG A 3 -2.83 17.16 -8.52
N ALA A 4 -2.88 17.67 -7.30
CA ALA A 4 -3.53 17.00 -6.17
C ALA A 4 -4.96 16.61 -6.53
N LEU A 5 -5.43 15.48 -6.01
CA LEU A 5 -6.85 15.14 -6.08
C LEU A 5 -7.63 16.03 -5.11
N SER A 6 -8.55 16.87 -5.62
CA SER A 6 -9.42 17.70 -4.79
C SER A 6 -10.37 16.86 -3.92
N THR A 7 -10.75 15.67 -4.41
CA THR A 7 -11.55 14.68 -3.66
C THR A 7 -10.79 13.36 -3.65
N PRO A 8 -10.50 12.75 -2.48
CA PRO A 8 -9.81 11.46 -2.41
C PRO A 8 -10.52 10.38 -3.23
N LEU A 9 -9.75 9.49 -3.87
CA LEU A 9 -10.29 8.46 -4.77
C LEU A 9 -11.35 7.60 -4.08
N PHE A 10 -11.09 7.16 -2.85
CA PHE A 10 -12.02 6.32 -2.08
C PHE A 10 -13.33 7.03 -1.75
N ALA A 11 -13.31 8.35 -1.56
CA ALA A 11 -14.53 9.14 -1.38
C ALA A 11 -15.35 9.21 -2.68
N GLN A 12 -14.70 9.20 -3.85
CA GLN A 12 -15.38 9.15 -5.15
C GLN A 12 -16.01 7.77 -5.43
N VAL A 13 -15.30 6.69 -5.08
CA VAL A 13 -15.76 5.31 -5.33
C VAL A 13 -16.86 4.86 -4.37
N LEU A 14 -16.70 5.15 -3.07
CA LEU A 14 -17.67 4.74 -2.05
C LEU A 14 -18.86 5.71 -1.92
N GLY A 15 -18.69 6.95 -2.39
CA GLY A 15 -19.58 8.06 -2.06
C GLY A 15 -19.25 8.66 -0.68
N LEU A 16 -19.55 9.95 -0.53
CA LEU A 16 -19.19 10.73 0.68
C LEU A 16 -19.79 10.15 1.96
N ASP A 17 -21.04 9.67 1.91
CA ASP A 17 -21.75 9.15 3.09
C ASP A 17 -21.15 7.84 3.60
N ALA A 18 -20.81 6.91 2.71
CA ALA A 18 -20.19 5.64 3.10
C ALA A 18 -18.74 5.86 3.54
N PHE A 19 -18.03 6.79 2.88
CA PHE A 19 -16.67 7.17 3.27
C PHE A 19 -16.63 7.80 4.67
N ALA A 20 -17.62 8.62 5.02
CA ALA A 20 -17.74 9.23 6.34
C ALA A 20 -17.98 8.19 7.45
N GLN A 21 -18.62 7.05 7.13
CA GLN A 21 -18.89 5.97 8.09
C GLN A 21 -17.68 5.07 8.37
N LEU A 22 -16.59 5.19 7.60
CA LEU A 22 -15.37 4.42 7.85
C LEU A 22 -14.80 4.71 9.24
N PRO A 23 -14.20 3.70 9.91
CA PRO A 23 -13.45 3.92 11.13
C PRO A 23 -12.40 5.03 10.93
N ALA A 24 -12.23 5.90 11.93
CA ALA A 24 -11.34 7.06 11.85
C ALA A 24 -9.93 6.77 11.28
N PRO A 25 -9.20 5.70 11.69
CA PRO A 25 -7.88 5.44 11.14
C PRO A 25 -7.92 5.03 9.66
N VAL A 26 -8.96 4.31 9.22
CA VAL A 26 -9.14 3.89 7.83
C VAL A 26 -9.49 5.10 6.97
N ARG A 27 -10.39 5.96 7.46
CA ARG A 27 -10.74 7.20 6.76
C ARG A 27 -9.53 8.11 6.62
N ALA A 28 -8.72 8.25 7.68
CA ALA A 28 -7.48 9.04 7.64
C ALA A 28 -6.49 8.51 6.60
N LEU A 29 -6.28 7.19 6.56
CA LEU A 29 -5.42 6.52 5.57
C LEU A 29 -5.85 6.84 4.13
N HIS A 30 -7.16 6.87 3.87
CA HIS A 30 -7.73 7.11 2.54
C HIS A 30 -8.09 8.57 2.25
N SER A 31 -7.71 9.50 3.13
CA SER A 31 -7.92 10.94 2.92
C SER A 31 -6.72 11.64 2.25
N VAL A 32 -5.73 10.88 1.76
CA VAL A 32 -4.49 11.39 1.16
C VAL A 32 -4.79 12.05 -0.19
N GLN A 33 -4.39 13.31 -0.35
CA GLN A 33 -4.64 14.09 -1.56
C GLN A 33 -3.44 14.20 -2.51
N GLN A 34 -2.23 13.94 -2.02
CA GLN A 34 -0.99 14.02 -2.81
C GLN A 34 -0.01 12.89 -2.49
N ARG A 35 0.65 12.96 -1.33
CA ARG A 35 1.65 11.97 -0.93
C ARG A 35 1.64 11.74 0.56
N GLN A 36 1.64 10.48 0.97
CA GLN A 36 1.84 10.11 2.36
C GLN A 36 2.63 8.81 2.46
N THR A 37 3.56 8.75 3.41
CA THR A 37 4.38 7.57 3.67
C THR A 37 4.03 7.01 5.04
N PHE A 38 3.87 5.70 5.09
CA PHE A 38 3.64 4.92 6.32
C PHE A 38 4.78 3.94 6.49
N ALA A 39 5.22 3.73 7.72
CA ALA A 39 6.23 2.74 8.07
C ALA A 39 5.73 1.81 9.18
N GLY A 40 6.22 0.58 9.19
CA GLY A 40 5.86 -0.41 10.20
C GLY A 40 6.61 -1.71 10.02
N ARG A 41 6.06 -2.80 10.58
CA ARG A 41 6.63 -4.14 10.48
C ARG A 41 5.69 -5.07 9.73
N ALA A 42 6.25 -5.93 8.88
CA ALA A 42 5.53 -6.97 8.17
C ALA A 42 6.15 -8.34 8.44
N ARG A 43 5.33 -9.38 8.44
CA ARG A 43 5.78 -10.77 8.51
C ARG A 43 5.53 -11.45 7.17
N ILE A 44 6.59 -11.91 6.55
CA ILE A 44 6.57 -12.59 5.27
C ILE A 44 6.50 -14.10 5.53
N GLN A 45 5.47 -14.73 4.99
CA GLN A 45 5.27 -16.18 5.08
C GLN A 45 5.22 -16.77 3.68
N ARG A 46 6.21 -17.58 3.34
CA ARG A 46 6.23 -18.37 2.12
C ARG A 46 5.59 -19.74 2.36
N GLY A 47 5.06 -20.35 1.29
CA GLY A 47 4.63 -21.75 1.31
C GLY A 47 5.80 -22.70 1.62
N THR A 48 5.47 -23.90 2.13
CA THR A 48 6.46 -24.90 2.59
C THR A 48 7.00 -25.81 1.49
N HIS A 49 6.46 -25.72 0.26
CA HIS A 49 6.83 -26.59 -0.84
C HIS A 49 8.27 -26.31 -1.34
N ALA A 50 9.00 -27.36 -1.70
CA ALA A 50 10.42 -27.28 -2.08
C ALA A 50 10.70 -26.37 -3.30
N LEU A 51 9.71 -26.16 -4.16
CA LEU A 51 9.82 -25.26 -5.32
C LEU A 51 9.66 -23.77 -4.97
N VAL A 52 9.12 -23.45 -3.79
CA VAL A 52 8.82 -22.06 -3.39
C VAL A 52 10.07 -21.17 -3.33
N PRO A 53 11.23 -21.61 -2.79
CA PRO A 53 12.44 -20.79 -2.81
C PRO A 53 12.90 -20.42 -4.22
N LEU A 54 12.80 -21.35 -5.19
CA LEU A 54 13.20 -21.12 -6.57
C LEU A 54 12.27 -20.11 -7.25
N LEU A 55 10.95 -20.32 -7.16
CA LEU A 55 9.97 -19.40 -7.74
C LEU A 55 10.07 -18.01 -7.10
N ALA A 56 10.24 -17.96 -5.78
CA ALA A 56 10.42 -16.69 -5.08
C ALA A 56 11.70 -15.97 -5.54
N LEU A 57 12.80 -16.69 -5.79
CA LEU A 57 14.01 -16.09 -6.33
C LEU A 57 13.79 -15.53 -7.75
N LEU A 58 13.16 -16.30 -8.64
CA LEU A 58 12.87 -15.88 -10.02
C LEU A 58 11.96 -14.66 -10.09
N SER A 59 10.96 -14.59 -9.19
CA SER A 59 10.05 -13.45 -9.06
C SER A 59 10.60 -12.31 -8.19
N ARG A 60 11.85 -12.40 -7.72
CA ARG A 60 12.50 -11.42 -6.82
C ARG A 60 11.73 -11.14 -5.52
N LEU A 61 11.00 -12.15 -5.03
CA LEU A 61 10.21 -12.06 -3.82
C LEU A 61 11.10 -12.17 -2.56
N PRO A 62 10.77 -11.42 -1.50
CA PRO A 62 11.52 -11.40 -0.23
C PRO A 62 11.46 -12.74 0.52
N ARG A 63 12.48 -13.02 1.35
CA ARG A 63 12.57 -14.23 2.20
C ARG A 63 11.48 -14.20 3.29
N SER A 64 11.09 -15.38 3.78
CA SER A 64 10.23 -15.45 4.97
C SER A 64 10.94 -14.83 6.17
N GLY A 65 10.19 -14.13 7.02
CA GLY A 65 10.73 -13.46 8.20
C GLY A 65 10.01 -12.15 8.51
N GLU A 66 10.42 -11.50 9.59
CA GLU A 66 9.98 -10.14 9.90
C GLU A 66 10.86 -9.13 9.17
N VAL A 67 10.22 -8.12 8.58
CA VAL A 67 10.90 -7.04 7.86
C VAL A 67 10.24 -5.70 8.18
N GLU A 68 11.00 -4.62 8.08
CA GLU A 68 10.43 -3.27 8.02
C GLU A 68 9.64 -3.12 6.71
N VAL A 69 8.47 -2.50 6.80
CA VAL A 69 7.63 -2.18 5.65
C VAL A 69 7.45 -0.67 5.55
N GLU A 70 7.52 -0.17 4.33
CA GLU A 70 7.19 1.20 4.00
C GLU A 70 6.15 1.21 2.89
N VAL A 71 5.11 2.02 3.05
CA VAL A 71 4.06 2.18 2.05
C VAL A 71 3.92 3.64 1.73
N GLU A 72 4.08 3.96 0.45
CA GLU A 72 3.95 5.31 -0.07
C GLU A 72 2.71 5.38 -0.95
N PHE A 73 1.85 6.33 -0.60
CA PHE A 73 0.63 6.64 -1.30
C PHE A 73 0.94 7.83 -2.21
N LEU A 74 0.66 7.69 -3.50
CA LEU A 74 0.76 8.76 -4.49
C LEU A 74 -0.60 8.94 -5.14
N ALA A 75 -1.24 10.06 -4.84
CA ALA A 75 -2.52 10.45 -5.41
C ALA A 75 -2.28 11.56 -6.44
N ASP A 76 -2.64 11.29 -7.69
CA ASP A 76 -2.58 12.25 -8.80
C ASP A 76 -3.88 12.21 -9.62
N ALA A 77 -3.96 13.05 -10.65
CA ALA A 77 -5.14 13.14 -11.52
C ALA A 77 -5.49 11.82 -12.25
N ALA A 78 -4.57 10.86 -12.35
CA ALA A 78 -4.82 9.55 -12.95
C ALA A 78 -5.27 8.48 -11.94
N GLY A 79 -5.22 8.77 -10.63
CA GLY A 79 -5.68 7.89 -9.57
C GLY A 79 -4.72 7.81 -8.40
N GLU A 80 -4.78 6.68 -7.67
CA GLU A 80 -3.96 6.44 -6.49
C GLU A 80 -3.03 5.24 -6.73
N ARG A 81 -1.72 5.47 -6.63
CA ARG A 81 -0.68 4.44 -6.75
C ARG A 81 -0.02 4.20 -5.41
N TRP A 82 0.11 2.93 -5.03
CA TRP A 82 0.71 2.53 -3.77
C TRP A 82 2.02 1.81 -4.04
N HIS A 83 3.12 2.44 -3.66
CA HIS A 83 4.42 1.79 -3.64
C HIS A 83 4.63 1.15 -2.29
N ARG A 84 5.04 -0.11 -2.29
CA ARG A 84 5.34 -0.86 -1.07
C ARG A 84 6.81 -1.22 -1.10
N ARG A 85 7.44 -1.23 0.06
CA ARG A 85 8.81 -1.71 0.24
C ARG A 85 8.85 -2.63 1.44
N PHE A 86 9.36 -3.84 1.27
CA PHE A 86 9.49 -4.87 2.30
C PHE A 86 10.97 -5.22 2.48
N GLY A 87 11.56 -4.79 3.61
CA GLY A 87 12.98 -5.02 3.88
C GLY A 87 13.90 -4.42 2.81
N GLY A 88 13.50 -3.29 2.21
CA GLY A 88 14.23 -2.63 1.12
C GLY A 88 13.95 -3.15 -0.29
N LEU A 89 13.08 -4.16 -0.44
CA LEU A 89 12.64 -4.67 -1.75
C LEU A 89 11.27 -4.07 -2.14
N PRO A 90 11.03 -3.67 -3.39
CA PRO A 90 9.74 -3.14 -3.86
C PRO A 90 8.62 -4.20 -3.90
#